data_AF-A0A7S1AS05-F1
#
_entry.id   AF-A0A7S1AS05-F1
#
_cell.length_a   1.000
_cell.length_b   1.000
_cell.length_c   1.000
_cell.angle_alpha   90.00
_cell.angle_beta   90.00
_cell.angle_gamma   90.00
#
_symmetry.space_group_name_H-M   'P 1'
#
loop_
_entity.id
_entity.type
_entity.pdbx_description
1 polymer ?
#
loop_
_entity_poly.entity_id
_entity_poly.type
_entity_poly.pdbx_seq_one_letter_code
_entity_poly.pdbx_strand_id
1 'polypeptide(L)'
;FGSSAALLVPPAAMNPQDDLLQILAEELQAGVTEELQEWGKRQCEQIDAYIGSALRQLPPNIRSMPASEAFRLFSDGSLDFPGQETYAQMQQTSREESVAGRPLAVVTSSQPVDFLSNSWHGLPKKLTEKHCLEEEHSGVLETKLEALGHLEAEIQRTMGGLETMSREQRQSIISQLGTTCADLVVMPRGRGS
;
A
#
# COMPACT_ATOMS: atom_id res chain seq x y z
N PHE A 1 43.99 43.33 27.95
CA PHE A 1 45.19 42.53 27.59
C PHE A 1 45.04 41.13 28.17
N GLY A 2 44.42 40.24 27.39
CA GLY A 2 44.26 38.83 27.74
C GLY A 2 44.27 38.06 26.42
N SER A 3 45.47 37.83 25.89
CA SER A 3 45.68 37.16 24.61
C SER A 3 45.50 35.66 24.84
N SER A 4 44.28 35.18 24.64
CA SER A 4 43.97 33.75 24.73
C SER A 4 44.55 33.07 23.50
N ALA A 5 45.72 32.46 23.66
CA ALA A 5 46.35 31.62 22.65
C ALA A 5 45.47 30.37 22.47
N ALA A 6 44.58 30.40 21.47
CA ALA A 6 43.87 29.23 21.01
C ALA A 6 44.91 28.25 20.47
N LEU A 7 45.22 27.24 21.28
CA LEU A 7 45.97 26.05 20.87
C LEU A 7 45.23 25.44 19.68
N LEU A 8 45.81 25.63 18.50
CA LEU A 8 45.37 25.05 17.25
C LEU A 8 45.61 23.55 17.33
N VAL A 9 44.63 22.81 17.85
CA VAL A 9 44.63 21.36 17.82
C VAL A 9 44.55 20.97 16.34
N PRO A 10 45.58 20.29 15.78
CA PRO A 10 45.51 19.83 14.40
C PRO A 10 44.31 18.90 14.26
N PRO A 11 43.50 19.02 13.19
CA PRO A 11 42.37 18.13 12.97
C PRO A 11 42.91 16.70 12.95
N ALA A 12 42.37 15.86 13.84
CA ALA A 12 42.68 14.45 13.85
C ALA A 12 42.47 13.91 12.44
N ALA A 13 43.51 13.33 11.83
CA ALA A 13 43.43 12.75 10.51
C ALA A 13 42.38 11.64 10.53
N MET A 14 41.18 11.94 10.03
CA MET A 14 40.12 10.95 9.90
C MET A 14 40.60 9.87 8.93
N ASN A 15 40.32 8.60 9.23
CA ASN A 15 40.74 7.55 8.33
C ASN A 15 39.95 7.70 7.03
N PRO A 16 40.59 7.57 5.86
CA PRO A 16 39.89 7.66 4.56
C PRO A 16 38.79 6.59 4.40
N GLN A 17 38.79 5.54 5.23
CA GLN A 17 37.71 4.56 5.30
C GLN A 17 36.47 5.10 6.01
N ASP A 18 36.65 5.93 7.04
CA ASP A 18 35.54 6.56 7.77
C ASP A 18 34.81 7.55 6.86
N ASP A 19 35.55 8.32 6.05
CA ASP A 19 34.99 9.24 5.06
C ASP A 19 34.15 8.51 4.00
N LEU A 20 34.64 7.36 3.50
CA LEU A 20 33.89 6.57 2.52
C LEU A 20 32.61 5.97 3.11
N LEU A 21 32.69 5.45 4.34
CA LEU A 21 31.52 4.90 5.03
C LEU A 21 30.48 5.99 5.32
N GLN A 22 30.93 7.19 5.65
CA GLN A 22 30.05 8.33 5.85
C GLN A 22 29.32 8.70 4.55
N ILE A 23 30.04 8.82 3.43
CA ILE A 23 29.41 9.11 2.13
C ILE A 23 28.37 8.05 1.77
N LEU A 24 28.71 6.77 1.94
CA LEU A 24 27.78 5.66 1.66
C LEU A 24 26.54 5.70 2.56
N ALA A 25 26.70 6.05 3.84
CA ALA A 25 25.58 6.20 4.76
C ALA A 25 24.67 7.36 4.35
N GLU A 26 25.25 8.49 3.95
CA GLU A 26 24.51 9.66 3.45
C GLU A 26 23.74 9.33 2.16
N GLU A 27 24.37 8.64 1.20
CA GLU A 27 23.73 8.20 -0.05
C GLU A 27 22.57 7.23 0.21
N LEU A 28 22.77 6.23 1.09
CA LEU A 28 21.73 5.27 1.44
C LEU A 28 20.56 5.96 2.14
N GLN A 29 20.85 6.86 3.08
CA GLN A 29 19.82 7.63 3.77
C GLN A 29 19.04 8.50 2.80
N ALA A 30 19.73 9.20 1.88
CA ALA A 30 19.09 9.99 0.85
C ALA A 30 18.16 9.13 -0.02
N GLY A 31 18.62 7.97 -0.50
CA GLY A 31 17.82 7.05 -1.31
C GLY A 31 16.55 6.56 -0.60
N VAL A 32 16.66 6.15 0.67
CA VAL A 32 15.50 5.73 1.47
C VAL A 32 14.51 6.89 1.65
N THR A 33 14.99 8.09 1.94
CA THR A 33 14.11 9.25 2.12
C THR A 33 13.40 9.64 0.84
N GLU A 34 14.08 9.59 -0.31
CA GLU A 34 13.49 9.87 -1.62
C GLU A 34 12.40 8.83 -1.97
N GLU A 35 12.68 7.55 -1.77
CA GLU A 35 11.72 6.48 -2.05
C GLU A 35 10.46 6.61 -1.18
N LEU A 36 10.62 6.87 0.13
CA LEU A 36 9.49 7.09 1.04
C LEU A 36 8.65 8.31 0.64
N GLN A 37 9.29 9.40 0.22
CA GLN A 37 8.58 10.59 -0.26
C GLN A 37 7.81 10.29 -1.55
N GLU A 38 8.42 9.57 -2.49
CA GLU A 38 7.78 9.20 -3.74
C GLU A 38 6.59 8.27 -3.51
N TRP A 39 6.73 7.29 -2.62
CA TRP A 39 5.63 6.44 -2.18
C TRP A 39 4.51 7.25 -1.54
N GLY A 40 4.84 8.14 -0.60
CA GLY A 40 3.86 9.02 0.03
C GLY A 40 3.09 9.85 -0.99
N LYS A 41 3.80 10.43 -1.97
CA LYS A 41 3.18 11.18 -3.07
C LYS A 41 2.21 10.33 -3.89
N ARG A 42 2.63 9.13 -4.31
CA ARG A 42 1.77 8.21 -5.08
C ARG A 42 0.52 7.81 -4.30
N GLN A 43 0.64 7.55 -3.01
CA GLN A 43 -0.51 7.18 -2.17
C GLN A 43 -1.49 8.35 -2.02
N CYS A 44 -1.00 9.58 -1.84
CA CYS A 44 -1.86 10.77 -1.84
C CYS A 44 -2.63 10.93 -3.16
N GLU A 45 -1.95 10.80 -4.30
CA GLU A 45 -2.59 10.88 -5.63
C GLU A 45 -3.66 9.79 -5.81
N GLN A 46 -3.41 8.58 -5.30
CA GLN A 46 -4.35 7.47 -5.33
C GLN A 46 -5.59 7.74 -4.47
N ILE A 47 -5.40 8.27 -3.25
CA ILE A 47 -6.50 8.67 -2.36
C ILE A 47 -7.37 9.76 -3.03
N ASP A 48 -6.75 10.77 -3.62
CA ASP A 48 -7.46 11.84 -4.33
C ASP A 48 -8.27 11.28 -5.51
N ALA A 49 -7.72 10.33 -6.25
CA ALA A 49 -8.43 9.64 -7.33
C ALA A 49 -9.65 8.86 -6.81
N TYR A 50 -9.54 8.23 -5.64
CA TYR A 50 -10.68 7.54 -5.00
C TYR A 50 -11.74 8.50 -4.52
N ILE A 51 -11.35 9.57 -3.82
CA ILE A 51 -12.28 10.61 -3.36
C ILE A 51 -13.01 11.22 -4.55
N GLY A 52 -12.29 11.62 -5.61
CA GLY A 52 -12.90 12.18 -6.81
C GLY A 52 -13.87 11.21 -7.49
N SER A 53 -13.55 9.92 -7.51
CA SER A 53 -14.42 8.88 -8.06
C SER A 53 -15.66 8.64 -7.22
N ALA A 54 -15.54 8.64 -5.89
CA ALA A 54 -16.68 8.52 -4.97
C ALA A 54 -17.62 9.73 -5.09
N LEU A 55 -17.06 10.95 -5.11
CA LEU A 55 -17.85 12.18 -5.24
C LEU A 55 -18.60 12.26 -6.57
N ARG A 56 -18.01 11.77 -7.68
CA ARG A 56 -18.69 11.69 -8.98
C ARG A 56 -19.88 10.73 -8.98
N GLN A 57 -19.82 9.67 -8.18
CA GLN A 57 -20.89 8.69 -8.05
C GLN A 57 -22.03 9.17 -7.16
N LEU A 58 -21.81 10.18 -6.31
CA LEU A 58 -22.88 10.74 -5.48
C LEU A 58 -23.95 11.45 -6.32
N PRO A 59 -25.24 11.24 -6.03
CA PRO A 59 -26.33 12.03 -6.59
C PRO A 59 -26.13 13.55 -6.42
N PRO A 60 -26.52 14.39 -7.39
CA PRO A 60 -26.29 15.83 -7.35
C PRO A 60 -26.84 16.53 -6.09
N ASN A 61 -28.01 16.09 -5.61
CA ASN A 61 -28.65 16.61 -4.41
C ASN A 61 -27.86 16.29 -3.13
N ILE A 62 -27.19 15.14 -3.06
CA ILE A 62 -26.31 14.78 -1.94
C ILE A 62 -24.99 15.55 -2.05
N ARG A 63 -24.46 15.73 -3.26
CA ARG A 63 -23.19 16.47 -3.49
C ARG A 63 -23.26 17.94 -3.07
N SER A 64 -24.43 18.57 -3.22
CA SER A 64 -24.65 19.96 -2.79
C SER A 64 -25.01 20.10 -1.30
N MET A 65 -25.19 18.99 -0.58
CA MET A 65 -25.58 18.98 0.83
C MET A 65 -24.36 19.18 1.73
N PRO A 66 -24.46 19.92 2.85
CA PRO A 66 -23.39 19.98 3.85
C PRO A 66 -23.02 18.59 4.34
N ALA A 67 -21.72 18.31 4.50
CA ALA A 67 -21.23 16.98 4.88
C ALA A 67 -21.89 16.46 6.17
N SER A 68 -22.11 17.32 7.17
CA SER A 68 -22.79 16.98 8.42
C SER A 68 -24.23 16.49 8.23
N GLU A 69 -24.96 17.05 7.26
CA GLU A 69 -26.32 16.62 6.94
C GLU A 69 -26.31 15.33 6.11
N ALA A 70 -25.41 15.25 5.13
CA ALA A 70 -25.24 14.06 4.31
C ALA A 70 -24.91 12.83 5.17
N PHE A 71 -23.98 12.95 6.12
CA PHE A 71 -23.63 11.84 7.03
C PHE A 71 -24.79 11.42 7.94
N ARG A 72 -25.67 12.34 8.34
CA ARG A 72 -26.86 12.01 9.16
C ARG A 72 -27.84 11.09 8.42
N LEU A 73 -27.94 11.23 7.10
CA LEU A 73 -28.76 10.33 6.29
C LEU A 73 -28.26 8.88 6.31
N PHE A 74 -26.98 8.66 6.62
CA PHE A 74 -26.36 7.33 6.65
C PHE A 74 -26.09 6.81 8.06
N SER A 75 -26.11 7.66 9.09
CA SER A 75 -25.82 7.26 10.48
C SER A 75 -26.96 6.51 11.16
N ASP A 76 -28.20 6.73 10.72
CA ASP A 76 -29.38 6.28 11.45
C ASP A 76 -29.71 4.80 11.24
N GLY A 77 -28.91 4.06 10.46
CA GLY A 77 -29.02 2.61 10.25
C GLY A 77 -30.30 2.15 9.54
N SER A 78 -31.32 3.01 9.43
CA SER A 78 -32.50 2.84 8.59
C SER A 78 -32.11 3.15 7.16
N LEU A 79 -31.63 2.13 6.44
CA LEU A 79 -31.47 2.17 4.98
C LEU A 79 -32.81 2.05 4.26
N ASP A 80 -33.88 2.63 4.82
CA ASP A 80 -35.16 2.73 4.15
C ASP A 80 -35.09 3.91 3.19
N PHE A 81 -34.33 3.77 2.10
CA PHE A 81 -34.28 4.76 1.03
C PHE A 81 -35.69 4.94 0.46
N PRO A 82 -36.40 6.04 0.75
CA PRO A 82 -37.82 6.18 0.42
C PRO A 82 -38.05 6.57 -1.04
N GLY A 83 -37.18 6.13 -1.95
CA GLY A 83 -37.13 6.62 -3.34
C GLY A 83 -36.83 5.57 -4.40
N GLN A 84 -36.59 4.30 -4.05
CA GLN A 84 -36.30 3.29 -5.08
C GLN A 84 -37.53 3.03 -5.99
N GLU A 85 -38.75 3.20 -5.47
CA GLU A 85 -39.99 3.04 -6.26
C GLU A 85 -40.23 4.22 -7.23
N THR A 86 -39.75 5.43 -6.91
CA THR A 86 -40.02 6.62 -7.74
C THR A 86 -39.16 6.65 -9.01
N TYR A 87 -37.93 6.12 -8.97
CA TYR A 87 -37.06 6.06 -10.17
C TYR A 87 -37.51 5.00 -11.18
N ALA A 88 -38.20 3.94 -10.76
CA ALA A 88 -38.77 2.95 -11.66
C ALA A 88 -39.97 3.50 -12.46
N GLN A 89 -40.76 4.41 -11.87
CA GLN A 89 -41.96 4.94 -12.52
C GLN A 89 -41.65 5.98 -13.60
N MET A 90 -40.52 6.68 -13.52
CA MET A 90 -40.12 7.69 -14.51
C MET A 90 -39.56 7.10 -15.82
N GLN A 91 -39.23 5.80 -15.87
CA GLN A 91 -38.80 5.11 -17.09
C GLN A 91 -39.96 4.50 -17.90
N GLN A 92 -41.17 4.39 -17.34
CA GLN A 92 -42.30 3.76 -18.02
C GLN A 92 -43.16 4.72 -18.86
N THR A 93 -43.11 6.03 -18.65
CA THR A 93 -43.95 7.00 -19.39
C THR A 93 -43.39 7.40 -20.76
N SER A 94 -42.29 6.80 -21.23
CA SER A 94 -41.64 7.17 -22.49
C SER A 94 -41.81 6.13 -23.62
N ARG A 95 -42.67 5.11 -23.45
CA ARG A 95 -42.75 3.97 -24.41
C ARG A 95 -44.02 3.90 -25.26
N GLU A 96 -44.85 4.94 -25.34
CA GLU A 96 -46.01 4.90 -26.25
C GLU A 96 -46.23 6.25 -26.93
N GLU A 97 -45.56 6.47 -28.06
CA GLU A 97 -46.20 7.11 -29.21
C GLU A 97 -45.52 6.71 -30.53
N SER A 98 -46.22 5.81 -31.22
CA SER A 98 -46.03 5.40 -32.61
C SER A 98 -46.64 6.47 -33.53
N VAL A 99 -46.05 6.74 -34.70
CA VAL A 99 -46.72 6.74 -36.03
C VAL A 99 -45.82 7.33 -37.13
N ALA A 100 -45.50 6.44 -38.09
CA ALA A 100 -45.25 6.63 -39.53
C ALA A 100 -44.27 7.72 -40.05
N GLY A 101 -43.10 7.25 -40.47
CA GLY A 101 -42.68 7.42 -41.86
C GLY A 101 -41.75 8.60 -42.19
N ARG A 102 -40.43 8.38 -42.10
CA ARG A 102 -39.44 9.01 -43.01
C ARG A 102 -38.08 8.31 -42.92
N PRO A 103 -37.44 7.97 -44.07
CA PRO A 103 -36.11 7.39 -44.09
C PRO A 103 -35.01 8.47 -44.15
N LEU A 104 -33.80 8.07 -43.75
CA LEU A 104 -32.51 8.76 -43.90
C LEU A 104 -32.15 9.83 -42.84
N ALA A 105 -31.49 9.36 -41.77
CA ALA A 105 -30.13 9.77 -41.44
C ALA A 105 -29.56 8.81 -40.40
N VAL A 106 -28.35 8.31 -40.65
CA VAL A 106 -27.52 7.60 -39.66
C VAL A 106 -27.30 8.54 -38.48
N VAL A 107 -27.99 8.26 -37.37
CA VAL A 107 -27.67 8.82 -36.06
C VAL A 107 -27.41 7.63 -35.17
N THR A 108 -26.15 7.50 -34.81
CA THR A 108 -25.60 6.52 -33.86
C THR A 108 -26.47 6.45 -32.61
N SER A 109 -27.01 5.26 -32.34
CA SER A 109 -27.88 4.98 -31.23
C SER A 109 -27.18 5.26 -29.89
N SER A 110 -27.57 6.36 -29.24
CA SER A 110 -27.39 6.54 -27.81
C SER A 110 -28.39 5.63 -27.09
N GLN A 111 -27.95 4.42 -26.75
CA GLN A 111 -28.71 3.55 -25.85
C GLN A 111 -28.79 4.22 -24.46
N PRO A 112 -29.96 4.16 -23.78
CA PRO A 112 -30.05 4.56 -22.39
C PRO A 112 -29.22 3.57 -21.58
N VAL A 113 -28.10 4.05 -21.05
CA VAL A 113 -27.33 3.30 -20.08
C VAL A 113 -28.17 3.25 -18.80
N ASP A 114 -28.67 2.06 -18.48
CA ASP A 114 -29.25 1.72 -17.18
C ASP A 114 -28.15 1.83 -16.12
N PHE A 115 -27.84 3.07 -15.74
CA PHE A 115 -26.63 3.43 -14.98
C PHE A 115 -26.80 3.29 -13.46
N LEU A 116 -28.01 3.01 -12.96
CA LEU A 116 -28.31 3.15 -11.53
C LEU A 116 -28.88 1.91 -10.85
N SER A 117 -29.00 0.79 -11.55
CA SER A 117 -29.40 -0.48 -10.92
C SER A 117 -28.18 -1.39 -10.81
N ASN A 118 -27.60 -1.39 -9.60
CA ASN A 118 -26.69 -2.42 -9.08
C ASN A 118 -25.29 -2.46 -9.71
N SER A 119 -24.37 -1.64 -9.20
CA SER A 119 -23.01 -2.14 -8.98
C SER A 119 -22.13 -1.23 -8.13
N TRP A 120 -22.33 -1.22 -6.81
CA TRP A 120 -21.17 -1.09 -5.91
C TRP A 120 -20.19 -2.28 -6.08
N HIS A 121 -20.54 -3.31 -6.88
CA HIS A 121 -19.64 -4.35 -7.41
C HIS A 121 -18.83 -3.90 -8.65
N GLY A 122 -18.97 -2.65 -9.07
CA GLY A 122 -18.24 -2.02 -10.18
C GLY A 122 -16.97 -1.28 -9.75
N LEU A 123 -16.58 -1.37 -8.47
CA LEU A 123 -15.17 -1.22 -8.12
C LEU A 123 -14.39 -2.24 -8.98
N PRO A 124 -13.31 -1.84 -9.67
CA PRO A 124 -12.52 -2.79 -10.44
C PRO A 124 -12.17 -3.95 -9.51
N LYS A 125 -12.67 -5.17 -9.77
CA LYS A 125 -12.35 -6.36 -8.97
C LYS A 125 -10.84 -6.59 -8.82
N LYS A 126 -10.05 -5.98 -9.70
CA LYS A 126 -8.57 -5.89 -9.64
C LYS A 126 -8.02 -5.13 -8.44
N LEU A 127 -8.82 -4.35 -7.70
CA LEU A 127 -8.39 -3.66 -6.48
C LEU A 127 -8.64 -4.47 -5.21
N THR A 128 -9.68 -5.31 -5.17
CA THR A 128 -9.91 -6.26 -4.07
C THR A 128 -8.97 -7.46 -4.14
N GLU A 129 -8.46 -7.83 -5.32
CA GLU A 129 -7.48 -8.90 -5.47
C GLU A 129 -6.09 -8.52 -4.91
N LYS A 130 -5.76 -7.22 -4.88
CA LYS A 130 -4.53 -6.73 -4.22
C LYS A 130 -4.59 -6.85 -2.69
N HIS A 131 -5.78 -6.71 -2.10
CA HIS A 131 -5.93 -6.79 -0.64
C HIS A 131 -5.82 -8.24 -0.12
N CYS A 132 -6.13 -9.25 -0.95
CA CYS A 132 -5.87 -10.65 -0.61
C CYS A 132 -4.38 -11.01 -0.67
N LEU A 133 -3.62 -10.40 -1.60
CA LEU A 133 -2.17 -10.62 -1.69
C LEU A 133 -1.44 -9.97 -0.50
N GLU A 134 -1.92 -8.83 0.01
CA GLU A 134 -1.33 -8.18 1.19
C GLU A 134 -1.47 -9.04 2.46
N GLU A 135 -2.59 -9.75 2.66
CA GLU A 135 -2.75 -10.67 3.80
C GLU A 135 -1.81 -11.88 3.72
N GLU A 136 -1.65 -12.50 2.54
CA GLU A 136 -0.70 -13.61 2.37
C GLU A 136 0.76 -13.18 2.58
N HIS A 137 1.12 -11.98 2.11
CA HIS A 137 2.46 -11.44 2.33
C HIS A 137 2.71 -11.09 3.81
N SER A 138 1.69 -10.61 4.53
CA SER A 138 1.80 -10.31 5.97
C SER A 138 2.13 -11.55 6.80
N GLY A 139 1.45 -12.68 6.57
CA GLY A 139 1.73 -13.92 7.29
C GLY A 139 3.14 -14.47 7.03
N VAL A 140 3.64 -14.33 5.79
CA VAL A 140 5.01 -14.73 5.44
C VAL A 140 6.06 -13.81 6.08
N LEU A 141 5.76 -12.53 6.26
CA LEU A 141 6.65 -11.60 6.97
C LEU A 141 6.68 -11.86 8.48
N GLU A 142 5.54 -12.15 9.10
CA GLU A 142 5.45 -12.41 10.53
C GLU A 142 6.21 -13.69 10.91
N THR A 143 6.00 -14.78 10.17
CA THR A 143 6.77 -16.03 10.35
C THR A 143 8.27 -15.84 10.15
N LYS A 144 8.67 -14.96 9.23
CA LYS A 144 10.09 -14.61 9.03
C LYS A 144 10.68 -13.82 10.20
N LEU A 145 9.95 -12.83 10.71
CA LEU A 145 10.39 -12.04 11.85
C LEU A 145 10.56 -12.93 13.09
N GLU A 146 9.64 -13.87 13.31
CA GLU A 146 9.76 -14.87 14.38
C GLU A 146 10.98 -15.78 14.18
N ALA A 147 11.22 -16.26 12.96
CA ALA A 147 12.40 -17.07 12.64
C ALA A 147 13.73 -16.30 12.84
N LEU A 148 13.77 -15.01 12.49
CA LEU A 148 14.94 -14.16 12.75
C LEU A 148 15.18 -13.96 14.25
N GLY A 149 14.12 -13.79 15.05
CA GLY A 149 14.25 -13.71 16.50
C GLY A 149 14.79 -15.01 17.12
N HIS A 150 14.37 -16.17 16.61
CA HIS A 150 14.93 -17.46 17.02
C HIS A 150 16.41 -17.59 16.65
N LEU A 151 16.78 -17.20 15.43
CA LEU A 151 18.16 -17.22 14.95
C LEU A 151 19.06 -16.30 15.79
N GLU A 152 18.60 -15.10 16.13
CA GLU A 152 19.32 -14.17 17.00
C GLU A 152 19.56 -14.78 18.38
N ALA A 153 18.53 -15.36 19.00
CA ALA A 153 18.65 -16.01 20.30
C ALA A 153 19.64 -17.18 20.27
N GLU A 154 19.73 -17.91 19.16
CA GLU A 154 20.67 -19.02 18.98
C GLU A 154 22.12 -18.54 18.77
N ILE A 155 22.32 -17.46 18.01
CA ILE A 155 23.63 -16.81 17.87
C ILE A 155 24.11 -16.30 19.24
N GLN A 156 23.25 -15.63 20.01
CA GLN A 156 23.61 -15.13 21.34
C GLN A 156 23.97 -16.28 22.30
N ARG A 157 23.21 -17.38 22.26
CA ARG A 157 23.49 -18.57 23.08
C ARG A 157 24.83 -19.22 22.72
N THR A 158 25.16 -19.29 21.44
CA THR A 158 26.41 -19.93 20.98
C THR A 158 27.62 -19.01 21.17
N MET A 159 27.46 -17.69 21.07
CA MET A 159 28.53 -16.70 21.29
C MET A 159 29.20 -16.83 22.65
N GLY A 160 28.44 -17.05 23.72
CA GLY A 160 28.99 -17.20 25.07
C GLY A 160 29.80 -18.48 25.28
N GLY A 161 29.55 -19.54 24.49
CA GLY A 161 30.25 -20.82 24.58
C GLY A 161 31.39 -21.00 23.59
N LEU A 162 31.43 -20.17 22.55
CA LEU A 162 32.34 -20.29 21.40
C LEU A 162 33.82 -20.31 21.79
N GLU A 163 34.22 -19.58 22.84
CA GLU A 163 35.62 -19.54 23.30
C GLU A 163 36.10 -20.87 23.92
N THR A 164 35.18 -21.68 24.45
CA THR A 164 35.50 -22.96 25.10
C THR A 164 35.42 -24.17 24.16
N MET A 165 34.92 -23.97 22.95
CA MET A 165 34.67 -25.03 21.97
C MET A 165 35.88 -25.34 21.10
N SER A 166 35.98 -26.60 20.65
CA SER A 166 37.01 -27.01 19.69
C SER A 166 36.84 -26.31 18.34
N ARG A 167 37.90 -26.24 17.53
CA ARG A 167 37.85 -25.61 16.21
C ARG A 167 36.83 -26.29 15.29
N GLU A 168 36.74 -27.61 15.36
CA GLU A 168 35.82 -28.43 14.56
C GLU A 168 34.36 -28.15 14.95
N GLN A 169 34.08 -28.03 16.25
CA GLN A 169 32.74 -27.69 16.76
C GLN A 169 32.32 -26.30 16.29
N ARG A 170 33.22 -25.31 16.39
CA ARG A 170 32.95 -23.95 15.90
C ARG A 170 32.65 -23.93 14.40
N GLN A 171 33.44 -24.67 13.61
CA GLN A 171 33.22 -24.76 12.17
C GLN A 171 31.86 -25.41 11.85
N SER A 172 31.48 -26.45 12.58
CA SER A 172 30.18 -27.10 12.44
C SER A 172 29.02 -26.14 12.72
N ILE A 173 29.11 -25.34 13.78
CA ILE A 173 28.08 -24.35 14.13
C ILE A 173 27.98 -23.26 13.07
N ILE A 174 29.12 -22.75 12.57
CA ILE A 174 29.14 -21.74 11.50
C ILE A 174 28.49 -22.30 10.23
N SER A 175 28.80 -23.54 9.85
CA SER A 175 28.16 -24.19 8.69
C SER A 175 26.65 -24.35 8.87
N GLN A 176 26.20 -24.74 10.07
CA GLN A 176 24.78 -24.90 10.38
C GLN A 176 24.03 -23.56 10.33
N LEU A 177 24.56 -22.51 10.98
CA LEU A 177 24.00 -21.16 10.91
C LEU A 177 23.95 -20.65 9.46
N GLY A 178 24.99 -20.94 8.68
CA GLY A 178 25.03 -20.61 7.25
C GLY A 178 23.89 -21.27 6.46
N THR A 179 23.61 -22.56 6.72
CA THR A 179 22.47 -23.24 6.08
C THR A 179 21.13 -22.67 6.50
N THR A 180 20.93 -22.37 7.79
CA THR A 180 19.68 -21.77 8.28
C THR A 180 19.44 -20.38 7.70
N CYS A 181 20.49 -19.55 7.59
CA CYS A 181 20.41 -18.26 6.92
C CYS A 181 20.07 -18.40 5.43
N ALA A 182 20.66 -19.38 4.74
CA ALA A 182 20.38 -19.62 3.32
C ALA A 182 18.90 -20.01 3.10
N ASP A 183 18.35 -20.86 3.96
CA ASP A 183 16.94 -21.29 3.89
C ASP A 183 15.96 -20.12 4.10
N LEU A 184 16.32 -19.13 4.93
CA LEU A 184 15.51 -17.92 5.13
C LEU A 184 15.53 -16.97 3.92
N VAL A 185 16.65 -16.93 3.19
CA VAL A 185 16.85 -16.05 2.02
C VAL A 185 16.23 -16.64 0.76
N VAL A 186 16.26 -17.97 0.60
CA VAL A 186 15.62 -18.65 -0.54
C VAL A 186 14.11 -18.65 -0.33
N MET A 187 13.48 -17.55 -0.75
CA MET A 187 12.02 -17.45 -0.85
C MET A 187 11.50 -18.64 -1.66
N PRO A 188 10.48 -19.37 -1.19
CA PRO A 188 9.71 -20.24 -2.07
C PRO A 188 9.12 -19.30 -3.13
N ARG A 189 9.73 -19.26 -4.31
CA ARG A 189 9.12 -18.61 -5.48
C ARG A 189 7.80 -19.33 -5.64
N GLY A 190 6.70 -18.63 -5.31
CA GLY A 190 5.36 -19.19 -5.34
C GLY A 190 5.23 -20.01 -6.61
N ARG A 191 5.01 -21.31 -6.47
CA ARG A 191 4.68 -22.16 -7.62
C ARG A 191 3.36 -21.62 -8.12
N GLY A 192 3.41 -20.77 -9.14
CA GLY A 192 2.24 -20.32 -9.87
C GLY A 192 1.43 -21.56 -10.23
N SER A 193 0.27 -21.69 -9.59
CA SER A 193 -0.76 -22.67 -9.91
C SER A 193 -1.76 -22.02 -10.85
#